data_AF-A0A2G9TDF8-F1
#
_entry.id   AF-A0A2G9TDF8-F1
#
_cell.length_a   1.000
_cell.length_b   1.000
_cell.length_c   1.000
_cell.angle_alpha   90.00
_cell.angle_beta   90.00
_cell.angle_gamma   90.00
#
_symmetry.space_group_name_H-M   'P 1'
#
loop_
_entity.id
_entity.type
_entity.pdbx_description
1 polymer ?
#
loop_
_entity_poly.entity_id
_entity_poly.type
_entity_poly.pdbx_seq_one_letter_code
_entity_poly.pdbx_strand_id
1 'polypeptide(L)' 'VPYTLAENAGLSPIHTVTELRAQHANGNSDYGVNVRKGYVTDIREENVLQPLMVTMSAITLASECVRSILKIDDIVMAVR' A
#
# COMPACT_ATOMS: atom_id res chain seq x y z
N VAL A 1 -0.15 -0.76 -2.94
CA VAL A 1 0.21 -1.56 -1.76
C VAL A 1 -0.71 -2.77 -1.56
N PRO A 2 -2.01 -2.64 -1.22
CA PRO A 2 -2.86 -3.82 -0.96
C PRO A 2 -3.05 -4.73 -2.17
N TYR A 3 -3.08 -4.16 -3.39
CA TYR A 3 -3.11 -4.92 -4.64
C TYR A 3 -1.90 -5.87 -4.74
N THR A 4 -0.69 -5.34 -4.58
CA THR A 4 0.57 -6.10 -4.64
C THR A 4 0.66 -7.14 -3.52
N LEU A 5 0.14 -6.85 -2.33
CA LEU A 5 0.06 -7.83 -1.25
C LEU A 5 -0.84 -9.02 -1.63
N ALA A 6 -1.99 -8.76 -2.23
CA ALA A 6 -2.90 -9.80 -2.70
C ALA A 6 -2.27 -10.65 -3.82
N GLU A 7 -1.62 -10.00 -4.78
CA GLU A 7 -0.91 -10.65 -5.89
C GLU A 7 0.22 -11.57 -5.38
N ASN A 8 1.08 -11.07 -4.49
CA ASN A 8 2.17 -11.86 -3.91
C ASN A 8 1.67 -13.03 -3.04
N ALA A 9 0.44 -12.94 -2.53
CA ALA A 9 -0.20 -13.99 -1.76
C ALA A 9 -0.97 -15.00 -2.64
N GLY A 10 -1.00 -14.81 -3.96
CA GLY A 10 -1.74 -15.67 -4.89
C GLY A 10 -3.26 -15.46 -4.83
N LEU A 11 -3.73 -14.36 -4.24
CA LEU A 11 -5.15 -13.99 -4.20
C LEU A 11 -5.53 -13.22 -5.46
N SER A 12 -6.82 -13.20 -5.80
CA SER A 12 -7.34 -12.32 -6.86
C SER A 12 -7.22 -10.86 -6.41
N PRO A 13 -6.31 -10.04 -7.00
CA PRO A 13 -6.04 -8.70 -6.47
C PRO A 13 -7.21 -7.76 -6.67
N ILE A 14 -7.93 -7.89 -7.80
CA ILE A 14 -9.11 -7.09 -8.11
C ILE A 14 -10.22 -7.36 -7.10
N HIS A 15 -10.52 -8.64 -6.85
CA HIS A 15 -11.57 -9.01 -5.89
C HIS A 15 -11.22 -8.52 -4.48
N THR A 16 -9.99 -8.81 -4.03
CA THR A 16 -9.51 -8.45 -2.69
C THR A 16 -9.54 -6.94 -2.45
N VAL A 17 -9.08 -6.13 -3.42
CA VAL A 17 -9.11 -4.66 -3.29
C VAL A 17 -10.53 -4.12 -3.36
N THR A 18 -11.43 -4.74 -4.13
CA THR A 18 -12.83 -4.34 -4.21
C THR A 18 -13.55 -4.61 -2.89
N GLU A 19 -13.39 -5.80 -2.33
CA GLU A 19 -13.90 -6.17 -1.01
C GLU A 19 -13.37 -5.22 0.08
N LEU A 20 -12.06 -4.96 0.08
CA LEU A 20 -11.42 -4.03 1.02
C LEU A 20 -12.03 -2.64 0.96
N ARG A 21 -12.24 -2.10 -0.25
CA ARG A 21 -12.88 -0.79 -0.44
C ARG A 21 -14.32 -0.77 0.02
N ALA A 22 -15.08 -1.84 -0.21
CA ALA A 22 -16.45 -1.96 0.27
C ALA A 22 -16.52 -1.95 1.81
N GLN A 23 -15.61 -2.67 2.49
CA GLN A 23 -15.53 -2.66 3.95
C GLN A 23 -15.15 -1.29 4.50
N HIS A 24 -14.18 -0.62 3.89
CA HIS A 24 -13.79 0.75 4.27
C HIS A 24 -14.93 1.76 4.07
N ALA A 25 -15.70 1.61 2.98
CA ALA A 25 -16.89 2.44 2.74
C ALA A 25 -18.01 2.22 3.77
N ASN A 26 -18.09 1.03 4.36
CA ASN A 26 -19.03 0.70 5.44
C ASN A 26 -18.55 1.17 6.83
N GLY A 27 -17.42 1.88 6.92
CA GLY A 27 -16.86 2.41 8.17
C GLY A 27 -15.81 1.52 8.83
N ASN A 28 -15.49 0.37 8.26
CA ASN A 28 -14.51 -0.57 8.81
C ASN A 28 -13.08 -0.20 8.36
N SER A 29 -12.53 0.89 8.87
CA SER A 29 -11.22 1.42 8.45
C SER A 29 -10.03 0.52 8.75
N ASP A 30 -10.17 -0.39 9.73
CA ASP A 30 -9.10 -1.26 10.22
C ASP A 30 -8.98 -2.58 9.44
N TYR A 31 -9.84 -2.76 8.43
CA TYR A 31 -9.78 -3.93 7.56
C TYR A 31 -8.58 -3.87 6.62
N GLY A 32 -8.03 -5.03 6.28
CA GLY A 32 -6.89 -5.17 5.38
C GLY A 32 -6.75 -6.60 4.84
N VAL A 33 -5.72 -6.80 4.02
CA VAL A 33 -5.52 -8.07 3.31
C VAL A 33 -4.93 -9.12 4.26
N ASN A 34 -5.71 -10.15 4.60
CA ASN A 34 -5.22 -11.28 5.37
C ASN A 34 -4.73 -12.40 4.44
N VAL A 35 -3.42 -12.50 4.28
CA VAL A 35 -2.78 -13.49 3.39
C VAL A 35 -2.86 -14.92 3.91
N ARG A 36 -3.09 -15.13 5.22
CA ARG A 36 -3.24 -16.49 5.80
C ARG A 36 -4.64 -17.05 5.57
N LYS A 37 -5.65 -16.19 5.67
CA LYS A 37 -7.06 -16.57 5.51
C LYS A 37 -7.55 -16.43 4.07
N GLY A 38 -6.89 -15.59 3.27
CA GLY A 38 -7.18 -15.40 1.85
C GLY A 38 -8.32 -14.41 1.54
N TYR A 39 -8.76 -13.63 2.52
CA TYR A 39 -9.81 -12.61 2.38
C TYR A 39 -9.51 -11.40 3.28
N VAL A 40 -10.37 -10.38 3.24
CA VAL A 40 -10.18 -9.15 4.02
C VAL A 40 -10.73 -9.33 5.44
N THR A 41 -9.92 -9.04 6.46
CA THR A 41 -10.33 -9.11 7.88
C THR A 41 -9.89 -7.86 8.64
N ASP A 42 -10.42 -7.67 9.85
CA ASP A 42 -9.90 -6.66 10.77
C ASP A 42 -8.45 -6.99 11.16
N ILE A 43 -7.54 -6.08 10.84
CA ILE A 43 -6.10 -6.28 10.98
C ILE A 43 -5.66 -6.04 12.44
N ARG A 44 -6.43 -5.27 13.21
CA ARG A 44 -6.18 -5.07 14.64
C ARG A 44 -6.45 -6.35 15.41
N GLU A 45 -7.57 -7.02 15.13
CA GLU A 45 -7.90 -8.31 15.75
C GLU A 45 -6.86 -9.40 15.41
N GLU A 46 -6.31 -9.36 14.19
CA GLU A 46 -5.25 -10.27 13.74
C GLU A 46 -3.85 -9.93 14.29
N ASN A 47 -3.72 -8.87 15.10
CA ASN A 47 -2.45 -8.38 15.67
C ASN A 47 -1.37 -8.04 14.61
N VAL A 48 -1.78 -7.59 13.42
CA VAL A 48 -0.86 -7.20 12.35
C VAL A 48 -0.70 -5.67 12.35
N LEU A 49 0.04 -5.15 13.33
CA LEU A 49 0.21 -3.72 13.54
C LEU A 49 1.60 -3.24 13.10
N GLN A 50 1.68 -1.96 12.70
CA GLN A 50 2.96 -1.29 12.45
C GLN A 50 3.01 0.06 13.17
N PRO A 51 4.20 0.53 13.58
CA PRO A 51 4.34 1.86 14.17
C PRO A 51 3.93 2.95 13.18
N LEU A 52 3.21 3.97 13.66
CA LEU A 52 2.76 5.11 12.86
C LEU A 52 3.91 5.78 12.08
N MET A 53 5.08 5.88 12.72
CA MET A 53 6.26 6.48 12.12
C MET A 53 6.69 5.79 10.82
N VAL A 54 6.48 4.48 10.68
CA VAL A 54 6.83 3.73 9.46
C VAL A 54 5.99 4.21 8.28
N THR A 55 4.66 4.24 8.42
CA THR A 55 3.76 4.70 7.35
C THR A 55 3.97 6.17 7.03
N MET A 56 4.13 7.02 8.05
CA MET A 56 4.35 8.46 7.87
C MET A 56 5.65 8.74 7.10
N SER A 57 6.73 8.04 7.47
CA SER A 57 8.03 8.19 6.80
C SER A 57 7.96 7.67 5.36
N ALA A 58 7.31 6.53 5.13
CA ALA A 58 7.16 5.95 3.79
C ALA A 58 6.44 6.91 2.83
N ILE A 59 5.33 7.50 3.26
CA ILE A 59 4.58 8.47 2.44
C ILE A 59 5.43 9.73 2.19
N THR A 60 6.05 10.28 3.23
CA THR A 60 6.86 11.50 3.12
C THR A 60 8.02 11.32 2.14
N LEU A 61 8.80 10.25 2.29
CA LEU A 61 9.94 9.96 1.43
C LEU A 61 9.52 9.66 -0.01
N ALA A 62 8.42 8.94 -0.21
CA ALA A 62 7.88 8.68 -1.54
C ALA A 62 7.47 9.98 -2.24
N SER A 63 6.75 10.86 -1.55
CA SER A 63 6.36 12.17 -2.09
C SER A 63 7.57 13.06 -2.40
N GLU A 64 8.56 13.11 -1.52
CA GLU A 64 9.80 13.88 -1.72
C GLU A 64 10.63 13.38 -2.89
N CYS A 65 10.73 12.05 -3.05
CA CYS A 65 11.40 11.42 -4.18
C CYS A 65 10.69 11.77 -5.51
N VAL A 66 9.37 11.59 -5.59
CA VAL A 66 8.58 11.94 -6.78
C VAL A 66 8.69 13.43 -7.10
N ARG A 67 8.62 14.29 -6.09
CA ARG A 67 8.82 15.74 -6.25
C ARG A 67 10.20 16.06 -6.82
N SER A 68 11.24 15.37 -6.38
CA SER A 68 12.60 15.57 -6.89
C SER A 68 12.71 15.15 -8.34
N ILE A 69 12.11 14.01 -8.72
CA ILE A 69 12.08 13.52 -10.11
C ILE A 69 11.27 14.47 -11.01
N LEU A 70 10.08 14.89 -10.60
CA LEU A 70 9.20 15.76 -11.42
C LEU A 70 9.77 17.17 -11.63
N LYS A 71 10.74 17.59 -10.81
CA LYS A 71 11.44 18.89 -10.97
C LYS A 71 12.54 18.85 -12.02
N ILE A 72 12.97 17.66 -12.46
CA ILE A 72 14.00 17.52 -13.48
C ILE A 72 13.38 17.91 -14.83
N ASP A 73 13.89 18.96 -15.43
CA ASP A 73 13.48 19.47 -16.74
C ASP A 73 14.36 18.96 -17.87
N ASP A 74 15.64 18.67 -17.61
CA ASP A 74 16.56 18.06 -18.55
C ASP A 74 17.59 17.14 -17.85
N ILE A 75 18.07 16.12 -18.56
CA ILE A 75 19.09 15.18 -18.10
C ILE A 75 20.24 15.17 -19.10
N VAL A 76 21.37 15.77 -18.71
CA VAL A 76 22.60 15.72 -19.51
C VAL A 76 23.39 14.48 -19.16
N MET A 77 23.46 13.53 -20.11
CA MET A 77 24.30 12.35 -20.00
C MET A 77 25.73 12.68 -20.42
N ALA A 78 26.68 12.70 -19.47
CA ALA A 78 28.10 12.83 -19.80
C ALA A 78 28.66 11.46 -20.24
N VAL A 79 29.00 11.33 -21.51
CA VAL A 79 29.76 10.18 -22.03
C VAL A 79 31.24 10.50 -21.91
N ARG A 80 32.03 9.55 -21.39
CA ARG A 80 33.49 9.64 -21.38
C ARG A 80 34.08 9.27 -22.72
#